data_AF-B8NBV6-F1
#
_entry.id   AF-B8NBV6-F1
#
_cell.length_a   1.000
_cell.length_b   1.000
_cell.length_c   1.000
_cell.angle_alpha   90.00
_cell.angle_beta   90.00
_cell.angle_gamma   90.00
#
_symmetry.space_group_name_H-M   'P 1'
#
loop_
_entity.id
_entity.type
_entity.pdbx_description
1 polymer ?
#
loop_
_entity_poly.entity_id
_entity_poly.type
_entity_poly.pdbx_seq_one_letter_code
_entity_poly.pdbx_strand_id
1 'polypeptide(L)'
;MASYGLLDQSEEDALHKSRLLNVEEKPFKRISKRLLNPDSLVVSNATLPPTPPPDGTDDDATAAETEKQKRLEQWRHFREDVTLDFAAFESSIARIQFLLTSNEKERERYAAEKLRILSTMQAVRDNTAELRVQLEEAQRLLALRKSYDDLADKITSNRLLKPREDQQANLQKLQAEITELEKESKDYAKTWAERREQFGRIVEEGMQLRRLIRDEKEEVERREGMQEGEDGDDGDVPSKGKSSGANTPRHESDSATPSQQGHDETGRSPAGLHAERLTAAGAASPLRQVTMAEDDKKQLSEQDATMVDEGEVTGDENAENPDDLEEGEEVPDRMDIT
;
A
#
# COMPACT_ATOMS: atom_id res chain seq x y z
N MET A 1 -36.35 -20.11 -0.38
CA MET A 1 -35.88 -19.88 1.00
C MET A 1 -37.04 -20.15 1.94
N ALA A 2 -36.85 -20.94 3.00
CA ALA A 2 -37.90 -21.12 3.99
C ALA A 2 -38.15 -19.80 4.75
N SER A 3 -39.40 -19.35 4.80
CA SER A 3 -39.78 -18.20 5.61
C SER A 3 -39.80 -18.60 7.08
N TYR A 4 -38.79 -18.16 7.84
CA TYR A 4 -38.78 -18.27 9.30
C TYR A 4 -39.79 -17.27 9.90
N GLY A 5 -41.08 -17.59 9.77
CA GLY A 5 -42.19 -16.90 10.40
C GLY A 5 -42.46 -17.42 11.82
N LEU A 6 -43.41 -16.77 12.49
CA LEU A 6 -44.05 -17.35 13.68
C LEU A 6 -44.89 -18.56 13.23
N LEU A 7 -44.81 -19.66 14.00
CA LEU A 7 -45.64 -20.85 13.79
C LEU A 7 -47.10 -20.53 14.13
N ASP A 8 -48.05 -21.22 13.48
CA ASP A 8 -49.45 -21.13 13.88
C ASP A 8 -49.71 -21.95 15.16
N GLN A 9 -50.72 -21.59 15.96
CA GLN A 9 -50.92 -22.15 17.31
C GLN A 9 -51.01 -23.68 17.30
N SER A 10 -51.64 -24.26 16.29
CA SER A 10 -51.76 -25.72 16.13
C SER A 10 -50.43 -26.42 15.85
N GLU A 11 -49.51 -25.75 15.17
CA GLU A 11 -48.16 -26.24 14.87
C GLU A 11 -47.25 -26.07 16.10
N GLU A 12 -47.41 -24.97 16.84
CA GLU A 12 -46.71 -24.74 18.11
C GLU A 12 -47.12 -25.79 19.16
N ASP A 13 -48.42 -26.06 19.32
CA ASP A 13 -48.93 -27.14 20.17
C ASP A 13 -48.41 -28.53 19.77
N ALA A 14 -48.27 -28.79 18.46
CA ALA A 14 -47.70 -30.04 17.96
C ALA A 14 -46.20 -30.13 18.28
N LEU A 15 -45.46 -29.03 18.14
CA LEU A 15 -44.04 -28.92 18.49
C LEU A 15 -43.80 -29.07 20.00
N HIS A 16 -44.69 -28.54 20.84
CA HIS A 16 -44.65 -28.77 22.29
C HIS A 16 -44.89 -30.24 22.64
N LYS A 17 -45.85 -30.90 21.99
CA LYS A 17 -46.10 -32.35 22.16
C LYS A 17 -44.92 -33.20 21.71
N SER A 18 -44.21 -32.84 20.63
CA SER A 18 -43.02 -33.58 20.19
C SER A 18 -41.77 -33.29 21.03
N ARG A 19 -41.69 -32.11 21.67
CA ARG A 19 -40.59 -31.73 22.57
C ARG A 19 -40.71 -32.30 23.98
N LEU A 20 -41.93 -32.61 24.45
CA LEU A 20 -42.13 -33.19 25.77
C LEU A 20 -41.49 -34.57 25.84
N LEU A 21 -40.39 -34.68 26.60
CA LEU A 21 -39.65 -35.93 26.69
C LEU A 21 -40.45 -36.97 27.47
N ASN A 22 -40.40 -38.23 27.03
CA ASN A 22 -40.95 -39.38 27.75
C ASN A 22 -40.48 -39.45 29.23
N VAL A 23 -39.29 -38.91 29.52
CA VAL A 23 -38.70 -38.84 30.86
C VAL A 23 -39.44 -37.86 31.78
N GLU A 24 -40.04 -36.81 31.21
CA GLU A 24 -40.76 -35.74 31.90
C GLU A 24 -42.26 -36.06 32.02
N GLU A 25 -42.83 -36.73 31.02
CA GLU A 25 -44.25 -37.11 31.01
C GLU A 25 -44.57 -38.36 31.87
N LYS A 26 -43.67 -39.36 31.90
CA LYS A 26 -43.89 -40.63 32.62
C LYS A 26 -44.08 -40.48 34.13
N PRO A 27 -43.33 -39.64 34.88
CA PRO A 27 -43.59 -39.40 36.30
C PRO A 27 -45.01 -38.85 36.54
N PHE A 28 -45.42 -37.82 35.80
CA PHE A 28 -46.76 -37.25 35.88
C PHE A 28 -47.86 -38.28 35.61
N LYS A 29 -47.73 -39.06 34.52
CA LYS A 29 -48.67 -40.15 34.19
C LYS A 29 -48.73 -41.23 35.27
N ARG A 30 -47.61 -41.58 35.91
CA ARG A 30 -47.57 -42.56 37.02
C ARG A 30 -48.28 -42.04 38.27
N ILE A 31 -47.99 -40.80 38.70
CA ILE A 31 -48.65 -40.15 39.84
C ILE A 31 -50.15 -40.07 39.59
N SER A 32 -50.56 -39.56 38.43
CA SER A 32 -51.98 -39.46 38.03
C SER A 32 -52.67 -40.82 38.08
N LYS A 33 -52.07 -41.87 37.49
CA LYS A 33 -52.62 -43.23 37.53
C LYS A 33 -52.64 -43.83 38.95
N ARG A 34 -51.66 -43.56 39.82
CA ARG A 34 -51.68 -44.11 41.20
C ARG A 34 -52.62 -43.38 42.14
N LEU A 35 -52.87 -42.09 41.94
CA LEU A 35 -53.72 -41.30 42.85
C LEU A 35 -55.17 -41.20 42.39
N LEU A 36 -55.44 -41.16 41.08
CA LEU A 36 -56.76 -40.84 40.52
C LEU A 36 -57.48 -42.02 39.86
N ASN A 37 -56.81 -43.17 39.64
CA ASN A 37 -57.48 -44.36 39.12
C ASN A 37 -58.48 -44.89 40.17
N PRO A 38 -59.72 -45.27 39.81
CA PRO A 38 -60.68 -45.89 40.74
C PRO A 38 -60.13 -47.07 41.55
N ASP A 39 -59.25 -47.90 40.96
CA ASP A 39 -58.62 -49.03 41.65
C ASP A 39 -57.50 -48.62 42.63
N SER A 40 -57.24 -47.33 42.80
CA SER A 40 -56.23 -46.82 43.73
C SER A 40 -56.58 -47.16 45.17
N LEU A 41 -55.57 -47.49 45.98
CA LEU A 41 -55.68 -47.59 47.43
C LEU A 41 -56.11 -46.27 48.09
N VAL A 42 -55.95 -45.11 47.45
CA VAL A 42 -56.49 -43.83 47.97
C VAL A 42 -58.01 -43.78 47.80
N VAL A 43 -58.50 -44.11 46.60
CA VAL A 43 -59.93 -44.00 46.24
C VAL A 43 -60.75 -45.11 46.90
N SER A 44 -60.29 -46.35 46.82
CA SER A 44 -60.96 -47.53 47.39
C SER A 44 -61.06 -47.50 48.92
N ASN A 45 -60.04 -47.02 49.63
CA ASN A 45 -60.09 -46.86 51.09
C ASN A 45 -61.01 -45.71 51.52
N ALA A 46 -61.18 -44.66 50.71
CA ALA A 46 -62.09 -43.56 51.01
C ALA A 46 -63.58 -43.95 50.89
N THR A 47 -63.89 -45.00 50.10
CA THR A 47 -65.25 -45.50 49.88
C THR A 47 -65.71 -46.59 50.86
N LEU A 48 -64.82 -47.11 51.71
CA LEU A 48 -65.17 -48.17 52.66
C LEU A 48 -65.70 -47.57 53.99
N PRO A 49 -66.92 -47.91 54.43
CA PRO A 49 -67.42 -47.48 55.73
C PRO A 49 -66.62 -48.13 56.86
N PRO A 50 -66.49 -47.50 58.05
CA PRO A 50 -65.89 -48.12 59.21
C PRO A 50 -66.76 -49.30 59.69
N THR A 51 -66.40 -50.52 59.29
CA THR A 51 -67.09 -51.73 59.76
C THR A 51 -66.73 -52.02 61.22
N PRO A 52 -67.71 -52.30 62.09
CA PRO A 52 -67.44 -52.68 63.47
C PRO A 52 -66.65 -54.01 63.56
N PRO A 53 -65.96 -54.29 64.67
CA PRO A 53 -65.22 -55.54 64.83
C PRO A 53 -66.15 -56.76 64.74
N PRO A 54 -65.75 -57.85 64.06
CA PRO A 54 -66.52 -59.09 64.05
C PRO A 54 -66.43 -59.80 65.41
N ASP A 55 -67.58 -60.16 65.98
CA ASP A 55 -67.65 -61.15 67.06
C ASP A 55 -67.47 -62.56 66.45
N GLY A 56 -66.26 -63.12 66.57
CA GLY A 56 -65.90 -64.41 65.97
C GLY A 56 -64.74 -65.09 66.70
N THR A 57 -64.71 -66.43 66.64
CA THR A 57 -63.81 -67.32 67.39
C THR A 57 -62.33 -67.18 67.02
N ASP A 58 -61.43 -67.67 67.89
CA ASP A 58 -59.96 -67.47 67.80
C ASP A 58 -59.34 -67.76 66.41
N ASP A 59 -59.85 -68.75 65.66
CA ASP A 59 -59.36 -69.04 64.30
C ASP A 59 -59.64 -67.90 63.30
N ASP A 60 -60.82 -67.26 63.35
CA ASP A 60 -61.18 -66.11 62.50
C ASP A 60 -60.37 -64.85 62.89
N ALA A 61 -60.03 -64.71 64.18
CA ALA A 61 -59.20 -63.61 64.65
C ALA A 61 -57.81 -63.64 63.99
N THR A 62 -57.18 -64.82 63.88
CA THR A 62 -55.88 -64.95 63.21
C THR A 62 -55.97 -64.62 61.71
N ALA A 63 -57.03 -65.07 61.01
CA ALA A 63 -57.23 -64.75 59.60
C ALA A 63 -57.36 -63.24 59.38
N ALA A 64 -58.19 -62.56 60.19
CA ALA A 64 -58.38 -61.11 60.14
C ALA A 64 -57.10 -60.32 60.49
N GLU A 65 -56.22 -60.84 61.36
CA GLU A 65 -54.91 -60.25 61.62
C GLU A 65 -53.96 -60.37 60.42
N THR A 66 -53.90 -61.52 59.74
CA THR A 66 -53.07 -61.66 58.53
C THR A 66 -53.53 -60.75 57.40
N GLU A 67 -54.84 -60.51 57.26
CA GLU A 67 -55.36 -59.59 56.24
C GLU A 67 -55.03 -58.13 56.58
N LYS A 68 -55.14 -57.73 57.85
CA LYS A 68 -54.67 -56.41 58.33
C LYS A 68 -53.19 -56.20 58.06
N GLN A 69 -52.34 -57.20 58.33
CA GLN A 69 -50.89 -57.13 58.06
C GLN A 69 -50.60 -56.95 56.56
N LYS A 70 -51.20 -57.76 55.69
CA LYS A 70 -51.08 -57.62 54.22
C LYS A 70 -51.50 -56.22 53.74
N ARG A 71 -52.59 -55.67 54.27
CA ARG A 71 -53.08 -54.31 53.93
C ARG A 71 -52.11 -53.22 54.39
N LEU A 72 -51.48 -53.37 55.56
CA LEU A 72 -50.45 -52.46 56.05
C LEU A 72 -49.16 -52.52 55.21
N GLU A 73 -48.77 -53.69 54.73
CA GLU A 73 -47.63 -53.88 53.83
C GLU A 73 -47.89 -53.26 52.43
N GLN A 74 -49.06 -53.54 51.85
CA GLN A 74 -49.52 -52.89 50.61
C GLN A 74 -49.51 -51.37 50.72
N TRP A 75 -49.95 -50.82 51.86
CA TRP A 75 -49.97 -49.38 52.09
C TRP A 75 -48.56 -48.78 52.31
N ARG A 76 -47.63 -49.57 52.86
CA ARG A 76 -46.21 -49.20 52.98
C ARG A 76 -45.56 -49.10 51.59
N HIS A 77 -45.70 -50.14 50.76
CA HIS A 77 -45.19 -50.14 49.39
C HIS A 77 -45.83 -49.07 48.51
N PHE A 78 -47.14 -48.83 48.63
CA PHE A 78 -47.80 -47.74 47.92
C PHE A 78 -47.21 -46.37 48.30
N ARG A 79 -46.94 -46.13 49.59
CA ARG A 79 -46.31 -44.89 50.04
C ARG A 79 -44.89 -44.74 49.50
N GLU A 80 -44.11 -45.81 49.48
CA GLU A 80 -42.76 -45.84 48.90
C GLU A 80 -42.80 -45.50 47.40
N ASP A 81 -43.64 -46.19 46.63
CA ASP A 81 -43.84 -45.98 45.19
C ASP A 81 -44.30 -44.55 44.85
N VAL A 82 -45.26 -44.01 45.62
CA VAL A 82 -45.74 -42.63 45.44
C VAL A 82 -44.62 -41.63 45.76
N THR A 83 -43.83 -41.87 46.80
CA THR A 83 -42.69 -41.00 47.15
C THR A 83 -41.63 -40.99 46.05
N LEU A 84 -41.31 -42.16 45.47
CA LEU A 84 -40.38 -42.29 44.34
C LEU A 84 -40.90 -41.62 43.07
N ASP A 85 -42.19 -41.75 42.76
CA ASP A 85 -42.80 -41.10 41.59
C ASP A 85 -42.84 -39.58 41.75
N PHE A 86 -43.13 -39.05 42.94
CA PHE A 86 -43.04 -37.61 43.22
C PHE A 86 -41.61 -37.06 43.12
N ALA A 87 -40.61 -37.77 43.66
CA ALA A 87 -39.20 -37.38 43.51
C ALA A 87 -38.77 -37.37 42.03
N ALA A 88 -39.22 -38.33 41.22
CA ALA A 88 -38.98 -38.34 39.79
C ALA A 88 -39.68 -37.18 39.05
N PHE A 89 -40.86 -36.76 39.52
CA PHE A 89 -41.59 -35.61 38.96
C PHE A 89 -40.97 -34.27 39.35
N GLU A 90 -40.53 -34.10 40.59
CA GLU A 90 -39.75 -32.93 41.05
C GLU A 90 -38.47 -32.76 40.22
N SER A 91 -37.74 -33.86 39.99
CA SER A 91 -36.57 -33.87 39.10
C SER A 91 -36.89 -33.43 37.66
N SER A 92 -38.04 -33.85 37.12
CA SER A 92 -38.48 -33.40 35.78
C SER A 92 -38.84 -31.91 35.74
N ILE A 93 -39.47 -31.37 36.79
CA ILE A 93 -39.77 -29.93 36.90
C ILE A 93 -38.47 -29.12 36.98
N ALA A 94 -37.53 -29.54 37.83
CA ALA A 94 -36.23 -28.87 37.97
C ALA A 94 -35.47 -28.85 36.63
N ARG A 95 -35.46 -29.98 35.90
CA ARG A 95 -34.90 -30.07 34.55
C ARG A 95 -35.54 -29.05 33.58
N ILE A 96 -36.86 -28.94 33.56
CA ILE A 96 -37.58 -27.98 32.70
C ILE A 96 -37.19 -26.53 33.06
N GLN A 97 -37.06 -26.20 34.35
CA GLN A 97 -36.63 -24.88 34.81
C GLN A 97 -35.17 -24.57 34.43
N PHE A 98 -34.26 -25.54 34.53
CA PHE A 98 -32.88 -25.39 34.04
C PHE A 98 -32.82 -25.22 32.52
N LEU A 99 -33.64 -25.96 31.76
CA LEU A 99 -33.74 -25.78 30.32
C LEU A 99 -34.30 -24.41 29.94
N LEU A 100 -35.33 -23.91 30.63
CA LEU A 100 -35.87 -22.56 30.40
C LEU A 100 -34.79 -21.49 30.60
N THR A 101 -34.18 -21.47 31.79
CA THR A 101 -33.15 -20.46 32.14
C THR A 101 -31.87 -20.57 31.32
N SER A 102 -31.52 -21.77 30.83
CA SER A 102 -30.43 -21.97 29.88
C SER A 102 -30.77 -21.40 28.49
N ASN A 103 -31.97 -21.69 27.97
CA ASN A 103 -32.43 -21.17 26.69
C ASN A 103 -32.60 -19.64 26.71
N GLU A 104 -33.01 -19.04 27.82
CA GLU A 104 -33.07 -17.57 27.97
C GLU A 104 -31.68 -16.94 27.83
N LYS A 105 -30.69 -17.45 28.56
CA LYS A 105 -29.29 -16.99 28.47
C LYS A 105 -28.69 -17.19 27.08
N GLU A 106 -28.98 -18.31 26.41
CA GLU A 106 -28.48 -18.55 25.06
C GLU A 106 -29.17 -17.64 24.02
N ARG A 107 -30.45 -17.29 24.22
CA ARG A 107 -31.14 -16.26 23.42
C ARG A 107 -30.55 -14.86 23.62
N GLU A 108 -30.22 -14.49 24.86
CA GLU A 108 -29.52 -13.23 25.16
C GLU A 108 -28.14 -13.20 24.48
N ARG A 109 -27.40 -14.31 24.54
CA ARG A 109 -26.11 -14.49 23.85
C ARG A 109 -26.25 -14.31 22.34
N TYR A 110 -27.23 -14.95 21.71
CA TYR A 110 -27.48 -14.79 20.27
C TYR A 110 -27.93 -13.37 19.91
N ALA A 111 -28.68 -12.68 20.78
CA ALA A 111 -29.04 -11.28 20.57
C ALA A 111 -27.80 -10.35 20.63
N ALA A 112 -26.93 -10.53 21.63
CA ALA A 112 -25.68 -9.79 21.75
C ALA A 112 -24.73 -10.07 20.57
N GLU A 113 -24.57 -11.33 20.19
CA GLU A 113 -23.72 -11.76 19.07
C GLU A 113 -24.25 -11.24 17.72
N LYS A 114 -25.57 -11.24 17.51
CA LYS A 114 -26.20 -10.61 16.34
C LYS A 114 -25.88 -9.12 16.27
N LEU A 115 -25.94 -8.39 17.38
CA LEU A 115 -25.56 -6.97 17.42
C LEU A 115 -24.06 -6.77 17.13
N ARG A 116 -23.19 -7.64 17.67
CA ARG A 116 -21.75 -7.64 17.37
C ARG A 116 -21.49 -7.83 15.88
N ILE A 117 -22.09 -8.83 15.26
CA ILE A 117 -21.95 -9.13 13.83
C ILE A 117 -22.48 -7.98 12.97
N LEU A 118 -23.64 -7.40 13.30
CA LEU A 118 -24.18 -6.22 12.61
C LEU A 118 -23.22 -5.02 12.69
N SER A 119 -22.66 -4.75 13.88
CA SER A 119 -21.66 -3.69 14.10
C SER A 119 -20.39 -3.92 13.27
N THR A 120 -19.83 -5.14 13.30
CA THR A 120 -18.65 -5.50 12.48
C THR A 120 -18.93 -5.35 10.99
N MET A 121 -20.09 -5.79 10.49
CA MET A 121 -20.46 -5.60 9.08
C MET A 121 -20.58 -4.13 8.69
N GLN A 122 -21.05 -3.26 9.59
CA GLN A 122 -21.10 -1.84 9.31
C GLN A 122 -19.70 -1.21 9.30
N ALA A 123 -18.87 -1.50 10.31
CA ALA A 123 -17.48 -1.03 10.35
C ALA A 123 -16.66 -1.45 9.12
N VAL A 124 -16.87 -2.67 8.59
CA VAL A 124 -16.25 -3.13 7.35
C VAL A 124 -16.73 -2.32 6.14
N ARG A 125 -18.03 -1.98 6.04
CA ARG A 125 -18.55 -1.13 4.95
C ARG A 125 -17.95 0.27 5.00
N ASP A 126 -17.92 0.87 6.19
CA ASP A 126 -17.41 2.22 6.41
C ASP A 126 -15.92 2.28 6.05
N ASN A 127 -15.12 1.35 6.56
CA ASN A 127 -13.70 1.25 6.20
C ASN A 127 -13.47 0.97 4.69
N THR A 128 -14.32 0.15 4.05
CA THR A 128 -14.24 -0.05 2.59
C THR A 128 -14.61 1.22 1.81
N ALA A 129 -15.47 2.09 2.35
CA ALA A 129 -15.75 3.39 1.75
C ALA A 129 -14.56 4.35 1.90
N GLU A 130 -13.94 4.43 3.09
CA GLU A 130 -12.71 5.21 3.32
C GLU A 130 -11.56 4.77 2.40
N LEU A 131 -11.33 3.46 2.27
CA LEU A 131 -10.29 2.90 1.39
C LEU A 131 -10.52 3.24 -0.09
N ARG A 132 -11.78 3.35 -0.55
CA ARG A 132 -12.08 3.81 -1.92
C ARG A 132 -11.71 5.28 -2.11
N VAL A 133 -12.00 6.14 -1.15
CA VAL A 133 -11.62 7.57 -1.20
C VAL A 133 -10.09 7.71 -1.23
N GLN A 134 -9.37 7.02 -0.35
CA GLN A 134 -7.91 7.01 -0.33
C GLN A 134 -7.30 6.49 -1.65
N LEU A 135 -7.92 5.47 -2.25
CA LEU A 135 -7.51 4.92 -3.55
C LEU A 135 -7.70 5.95 -4.68
N GLU A 136 -8.83 6.67 -4.72
CA GLU A 136 -9.03 7.75 -5.69
C GLU A 136 -8.00 8.87 -5.54
N GLU A 137 -7.71 9.30 -4.31
CA GLU A 137 -6.69 10.31 -4.02
C GLU A 137 -5.29 9.85 -4.45
N ALA A 138 -4.92 8.60 -4.14
CA ALA A 138 -3.66 8.00 -4.57
C ALA A 138 -3.56 7.90 -6.11
N GLN A 139 -4.66 7.58 -6.80
CA GLN A 139 -4.72 7.56 -8.26
C GLN A 139 -4.58 8.96 -8.87
N ARG A 140 -5.23 9.99 -8.29
CA ARG A 140 -5.05 11.40 -8.70
C ARG A 140 -3.59 11.84 -8.53
N LEU A 141 -2.96 11.52 -7.41
CA LEU A 141 -1.56 11.84 -7.15
C LEU A 141 -0.61 11.09 -8.10
N LEU A 142 -0.87 9.81 -8.39
CA LEU A 142 -0.12 9.04 -9.38
C LEU A 142 -0.23 9.64 -10.79
N ALA A 143 -1.43 10.06 -11.21
CA ALA A 143 -1.64 10.71 -12.50
C ALA A 143 -0.90 12.05 -12.59
N LEU A 144 -0.93 12.86 -11.52
CA LEU A 144 -0.17 14.09 -11.42
C LEU A 144 1.34 13.83 -11.52
N ARG A 145 1.85 12.83 -10.80
CA ARG A 145 3.27 12.45 -10.85
C ARG A 145 3.69 12.03 -12.25
N LYS A 146 2.91 11.17 -12.93
CA LYS A 146 3.16 10.80 -14.34
C LYS A 146 3.22 12.03 -15.24
N SER A 147 2.34 13.02 -15.04
CA SER A 147 2.39 14.26 -15.84
C SER A 147 3.65 15.10 -15.57
N TYR A 148 4.22 15.05 -14.37
CA TYR A 148 5.51 15.66 -14.07
C TYR A 148 6.68 14.87 -14.65
N ASP A 149 6.63 13.54 -14.61
CA ASP A 149 7.63 12.67 -15.23
C ASP A 149 7.64 12.89 -16.77
N ASP A 150 6.47 12.93 -17.42
CA ASP A 150 6.31 13.27 -18.85
C ASP A 150 6.87 14.66 -19.22
N LEU A 151 6.78 15.64 -18.31
CA LEU A 151 7.33 16.99 -18.50
C LEU A 151 8.85 17.02 -18.26
N ALA A 152 9.33 16.29 -17.25
CA ALA A 152 10.75 16.12 -16.99
C ALA A 152 11.44 15.46 -18.19
N ASP A 153 10.89 14.37 -18.72
CA ASP A 153 11.40 13.67 -19.90
C ASP A 153 11.44 14.58 -21.13
N LYS A 154 10.43 15.42 -21.38
CA LYS A 154 10.46 16.42 -22.47
C LYS A 154 11.57 17.46 -22.30
N ILE A 155 11.95 17.79 -21.07
CA ILE A 155 13.01 18.75 -20.76
C ILE A 155 14.40 18.09 -20.86
N THR A 156 14.55 16.86 -20.38
CA THR A 156 15.85 16.16 -20.28
C THR A 156 16.22 15.40 -21.56
N SER A 157 15.26 14.86 -22.31
CA SER A 157 15.52 14.16 -23.58
C SER A 157 15.81 15.10 -24.75
N ASN A 158 15.43 16.38 -24.64
CA ASN A 158 15.65 17.34 -25.70
C ASN A 158 17.12 17.77 -25.76
N ARG A 159 17.89 17.11 -26.63
CA ARG A 159 19.33 17.37 -26.88
C ARG A 159 19.67 18.83 -27.25
N LEU A 160 18.70 19.66 -27.64
CA LEU A 160 18.91 21.09 -27.90
C LEU A 160 18.93 21.93 -26.60
N LEU A 161 18.30 21.44 -25.52
CA LEU A 161 18.32 22.07 -24.20
C LEU A 161 19.57 21.63 -23.44
N LYS A 162 20.58 22.51 -23.38
CA LYS A 162 21.75 22.29 -22.53
C LYS A 162 21.37 22.36 -21.04
N PRO A 163 22.04 21.63 -20.13
CA PRO A 163 21.92 21.82 -18.69
C PRO A 163 22.09 23.29 -18.27
N ARG A 164 21.40 23.70 -17.19
CA ARG A 164 21.45 25.10 -16.72
C ARG A 164 22.86 25.54 -16.31
N GLU A 165 23.65 24.63 -15.76
CA GLU A 165 25.04 24.88 -15.34
C GLU A 165 25.93 25.20 -16.55
N ASP A 166 25.87 24.41 -17.62
CA ASP A 166 26.57 24.66 -18.89
C ASP A 166 26.15 26.00 -19.53
N GLN A 167 24.85 26.33 -19.47
CA GLN A 167 24.35 27.61 -19.97
C GLN A 167 24.91 28.79 -19.16
N GLN A 168 24.97 28.67 -17.83
CA GLN A 168 25.54 29.70 -16.95
C GLN A 168 27.05 29.87 -17.19
N ALA A 169 27.81 28.79 -17.31
CA ALA A 169 29.24 28.84 -17.61
C ALA A 169 29.51 29.51 -18.97
N ASN A 170 28.71 29.19 -20.00
CA ASN A 170 28.82 29.83 -21.31
C ASN A 170 28.44 31.33 -21.27
N LEU A 171 27.41 31.70 -20.51
CA LEU A 171 27.05 33.12 -20.32
C LEU A 171 28.16 33.89 -19.59
N GLN A 172 28.77 33.33 -18.55
CA GLN A 172 29.91 33.94 -17.86
C GLN A 172 31.11 34.12 -18.79
N LYS A 173 31.41 33.12 -19.63
CA LYS A 173 32.48 33.23 -20.64
C LYS A 173 32.21 34.37 -21.63
N LEU A 174 31.00 34.43 -22.21
CA LEU A 174 30.61 35.48 -23.14
C LEU A 174 30.62 36.87 -22.49
N GLN A 175 30.23 36.98 -21.22
CA GLN A 175 30.34 38.23 -20.46
C GLN A 175 31.79 38.66 -20.28
N ALA A 176 32.71 37.74 -19.95
CA ALA A 176 34.14 38.04 -19.86
C ALA A 176 34.70 38.54 -21.19
N GLU A 177 34.40 37.84 -22.29
CA GLU A 177 34.80 38.20 -23.66
C GLU A 177 34.27 39.59 -24.08
N ILE A 178 33.01 39.91 -23.77
CA ILE A 178 32.44 41.25 -23.99
C ILE A 178 33.21 42.31 -23.19
N THR A 179 33.53 42.06 -21.90
CA THR A 179 34.28 43.03 -21.10
C THR A 179 35.73 43.24 -21.57
N GLU A 180 36.32 42.21 -22.18
CA GLU A 180 37.65 42.28 -22.80
C GLU A 180 37.60 43.10 -24.10
N LEU A 181 36.68 42.81 -25.01
CA LEU A 181 36.47 43.57 -26.25
C LEU A 181 36.09 45.04 -25.98
N GLU A 182 35.30 45.31 -24.94
CA GLU A 182 35.01 46.68 -24.51
C GLU A 182 36.26 47.41 -24.02
N LYS A 183 37.19 46.72 -23.34
CA LYS A 183 38.45 47.29 -22.88
C LYS A 183 39.38 47.54 -24.06
N GLU A 184 39.53 46.58 -24.96
CA GLU A 184 40.30 46.74 -26.20
C GLU A 184 39.76 47.91 -27.03
N SER A 185 38.44 48.04 -27.20
CA SER A 185 37.82 49.17 -27.90
C SER A 185 38.16 50.52 -27.24
N LYS A 186 38.17 50.59 -25.90
CA LYS A 186 38.58 51.79 -25.15
C LYS A 186 40.07 52.09 -25.35
N ASP A 187 40.93 51.08 -25.44
CA ASP A 187 42.37 51.24 -25.67
C ASP A 187 42.71 51.59 -27.14
N TYR A 188 41.96 51.06 -28.11
CA TYR A 188 41.99 51.51 -29.51
C TYR A 188 41.52 52.97 -29.65
N ALA A 189 40.49 53.39 -28.91
CA ALA A 189 40.04 54.77 -28.92
C ALA A 189 41.11 55.74 -28.39
N LYS A 190 41.86 55.36 -27.33
CA LYS A 190 43.01 56.14 -26.81
C LYS A 190 44.13 56.25 -27.85
N THR A 191 44.61 55.12 -28.36
CA THR A 191 45.73 55.10 -29.34
C THR A 191 45.37 55.82 -30.65
N TRP A 192 44.09 55.78 -31.06
CA TRP A 192 43.60 56.58 -32.18
C TRP A 192 43.60 58.09 -31.88
N ALA A 193 43.19 58.50 -30.69
CA ALA A 193 43.23 59.90 -30.26
C ALA A 193 44.68 60.43 -30.19
N GLU A 194 45.59 59.67 -29.56
CA GLU A 194 47.02 59.96 -29.51
C GLU A 194 47.62 60.08 -30.92
N ARG A 195 47.33 59.15 -31.82
CA ARG A 195 47.79 59.20 -33.21
C ARG A 195 47.22 60.39 -33.97
N ARG A 196 45.98 60.78 -33.71
CA ARG A 196 45.36 61.98 -34.29
C ARG A 196 46.02 63.25 -33.77
N GLU A 197 46.42 63.29 -32.50
CA GLU A 197 47.20 64.38 -31.93
C GLU A 197 48.60 64.46 -32.56
N GLN A 198 49.30 63.32 -32.68
CA GLN A 198 50.61 63.23 -33.35
C GLN A 198 50.54 63.73 -34.80
N PHE A 199 49.54 63.30 -35.57
CA PHE A 199 49.31 63.84 -36.92
C PHE A 199 49.00 65.35 -36.90
N GLY A 200 48.26 65.83 -35.90
CA GLY A 200 48.02 67.27 -35.70
C GLY A 200 49.31 68.06 -35.52
N ARG A 201 50.21 67.58 -34.63
CA ARG A 201 51.54 68.18 -34.41
C ARG A 201 52.39 68.18 -35.69
N ILE A 202 52.45 67.05 -36.42
CA ILE A 202 53.19 66.95 -37.69
C ILE A 202 52.64 67.92 -38.76
N VAL A 203 51.31 68.10 -38.83
CA VAL A 203 50.69 69.07 -39.75
C VAL A 203 51.01 70.50 -39.33
N GLU A 204 51.01 70.80 -38.02
CA GLU A 204 51.39 72.12 -37.51
C GLU A 204 52.87 72.44 -37.76
N GLU A 205 53.78 71.52 -37.43
CA GLU A 205 55.22 71.61 -37.76
C GLU A 205 55.44 71.75 -39.27
N GLY A 206 54.70 70.99 -40.09
CA GLY A 206 54.72 71.12 -41.55
C GLY A 206 54.17 72.46 -42.07
N MET A 207 53.28 73.12 -41.34
CA MET A 207 52.85 74.50 -41.62
C MET A 207 53.88 75.53 -41.15
N GLN A 208 54.52 75.33 -39.98
CA GLN A 208 55.60 76.16 -39.48
C GLN A 208 56.82 76.10 -40.42
N LEU A 209 57.19 74.91 -40.91
CA LEU A 209 58.24 74.74 -41.91
C LEU A 209 57.91 75.44 -43.23
N ARG A 210 56.65 75.45 -43.69
CA ARG A 210 56.24 76.24 -44.85
C ARG A 210 56.25 77.75 -44.61
N ARG A 211 56.08 78.21 -43.37
CA ARG A 211 56.31 79.61 -43.00
C ARG A 211 57.81 79.90 -43.04
N LEU A 212 58.64 79.14 -42.32
CA LEU A 212 60.10 79.26 -42.35
C LEU A 212 60.67 79.25 -43.78
N ILE A 213 60.24 78.33 -44.66
CA ILE A 213 60.67 78.30 -46.07
C ILE A 213 60.19 79.54 -46.85
N ARG A 214 59.03 80.11 -46.51
CA ARG A 214 58.56 81.36 -47.13
C ARG A 214 59.34 82.56 -46.61
N ASP A 215 59.54 82.63 -45.30
CA ASP A 215 60.22 83.72 -44.62
C ASP A 215 61.72 83.70 -45.00
N GLU A 216 62.33 82.52 -45.14
CA GLU A 216 63.68 82.29 -45.69
C GLU A 216 63.74 82.58 -47.19
N LYS A 217 62.71 82.22 -47.98
CA LYS A 217 62.61 82.64 -49.39
C LYS A 217 62.53 84.17 -49.49
N GLU A 218 61.73 84.83 -48.66
CA GLU A 218 61.57 86.29 -48.63
C GLU A 218 62.83 86.99 -48.10
N GLU A 219 63.58 86.33 -47.21
CA GLU A 219 64.92 86.77 -46.78
C GLU A 219 65.96 86.63 -47.90
N VAL A 220 65.92 85.53 -48.66
CA VAL A 220 66.74 85.36 -49.88
C VAL A 220 66.35 86.39 -50.93
N GLU A 221 65.06 86.61 -51.17
CA GLU A 221 64.52 87.59 -52.15
C GLU A 221 64.84 89.04 -51.72
N ARG A 222 64.91 89.35 -50.41
CA ARG A 222 65.47 90.63 -49.90
C ARG A 222 66.99 90.73 -49.97
N ARG A 223 67.71 89.61 -49.92
CA ARG A 223 69.18 89.56 -49.99
C ARG A 223 69.70 89.53 -51.43
N GLU A 224 68.87 89.07 -52.36
CA GLU A 224 69.07 89.05 -53.81
C GLU A 224 68.52 90.34 -54.47
N GLY A 225 67.43 90.90 -53.94
CA GLY A 225 66.85 92.20 -54.33
C GLY A 225 67.73 93.44 -54.06
N MET A 226 69.02 93.26 -53.81
CA MET A 226 70.03 94.33 -53.77
C MET A 226 71.21 94.09 -54.73
N GLN A 227 71.09 93.12 -55.64
CA GLN A 227 71.99 92.90 -56.79
C GLN A 227 71.24 92.20 -57.94
N GLU A 228 70.17 92.83 -58.48
CA GLU A 228 69.66 92.45 -59.80
C GLU A 228 70.37 93.30 -60.87
N GLY A 229 71.11 92.63 -61.74
CA GLY A 229 71.87 93.24 -62.84
C GLY A 229 72.07 92.25 -63.97
N GLU A 230 71.16 92.32 -64.95
CA GLU A 230 71.43 92.15 -66.39
C GLU A 230 71.88 90.76 -66.90
N ASP A 231 70.85 90.00 -67.32
CA ASP A 231 70.63 89.53 -68.71
C ASP A 231 71.45 88.37 -69.34
N GLY A 232 70.74 87.60 -70.19
CA GLY A 232 71.26 86.58 -71.13
C GLY A 232 71.74 85.23 -70.55
N ASP A 233 71.80 84.13 -71.31
CA ASP A 233 71.20 83.77 -72.61
C ASP A 233 71.28 82.21 -72.78
N ASP A 234 70.62 81.67 -73.81
CA ASP A 234 70.51 80.27 -74.28
C ASP A 234 71.65 79.25 -73.98
N GLY A 235 71.30 77.94 -73.91
CA GLY A 235 72.33 76.89 -73.94
C GLY A 235 71.93 75.42 -73.66
N ASP A 236 71.20 74.81 -74.60
CA ASP A 236 70.90 73.39 -74.89
C ASP A 236 71.62 72.19 -74.18
N VAL A 237 70.90 71.04 -74.18
CA VAL A 237 71.17 69.66 -73.70
C VAL A 237 72.48 68.94 -74.18
N PRO A 238 72.83 67.67 -73.78
CA PRO A 238 72.35 66.74 -72.72
C PRO A 238 73.47 65.99 -71.93
N SER A 239 73.11 64.96 -71.11
CA SER A 239 73.64 63.56 -71.19
C SER A 239 74.23 62.87 -69.92
N LYS A 240 73.51 61.83 -69.43
CA LYS A 240 73.99 60.45 -69.11
C LYS A 240 74.62 60.05 -67.74
N GLY A 241 73.79 59.41 -66.89
CA GLY A 241 74.11 58.24 -66.02
C GLY A 241 74.93 58.51 -64.74
N LYS A 242 74.85 57.82 -63.59
CA LYS A 242 74.51 56.42 -63.18
C LYS A 242 74.39 56.37 -61.62
N SER A 243 73.99 55.33 -60.89
CA SER A 243 73.14 54.12 -61.08
C SER A 243 73.04 53.31 -59.76
N SER A 244 72.00 52.48 -59.57
CA SER A 244 71.88 51.42 -58.52
C SER A 244 71.56 51.91 -57.08
N GLY A 245 70.81 51.19 -56.22
CA GLY A 245 70.03 49.95 -56.39
C GLY A 245 68.84 49.95 -55.39
N ALA A 246 67.66 49.41 -55.71
CA ALA A 246 67.30 47.99 -55.62
C ALA A 246 67.23 47.44 -54.18
N ASN A 247 66.03 47.44 -53.58
CA ASN A 247 65.46 46.23 -52.96
C ASN A 247 63.97 46.40 -52.56
N THR A 248 63.13 45.52 -53.09
CA THR A 248 61.75 45.25 -52.63
C THR A 248 61.54 43.74 -52.52
N PRO A 249 61.14 43.21 -51.37
CA PRO A 249 60.40 41.95 -51.28
C PRO A 249 58.91 42.30 -51.11
N ARG A 250 58.05 42.09 -52.10
CA ARG A 250 57.56 40.81 -52.65
C ARG A 250 56.78 40.00 -51.61
N HIS A 251 55.49 39.87 -51.91
CA HIS A 251 54.50 39.05 -51.25
C HIS A 251 54.74 37.58 -51.65
N GLU A 252 54.79 36.67 -50.69
CA GLU A 252 54.68 35.23 -50.94
C GLU A 252 53.58 34.64 -50.05
N SER A 253 52.75 33.83 -50.69
CA SER A 253 51.61 33.14 -50.11
C SER A 253 51.96 31.67 -50.02
N ASP A 254 51.95 31.09 -48.83
CA ASP A 254 51.94 29.64 -48.67
C ASP A 254 50.83 29.21 -47.72
N SER A 255 50.02 28.28 -48.20
CA SER A 255 48.93 27.66 -47.44
C SER A 255 49.44 26.37 -46.81
N ALA A 256 49.34 26.24 -45.49
CA ALA A 256 49.65 24.98 -44.81
C ALA A 256 48.74 24.76 -43.59
N THR A 257 47.54 24.23 -43.85
CA THR A 257 46.78 23.50 -42.82
C THR A 257 47.43 22.15 -42.54
N PRO A 258 47.70 21.78 -41.28
CA PRO A 258 47.87 20.39 -40.90
C PRO A 258 46.51 19.80 -40.48
N SER A 259 45.93 18.99 -41.37
CA SER A 259 44.83 18.07 -41.02
C SER A 259 45.10 16.70 -41.63
N GLN A 260 45.67 15.79 -40.83
CA GLN A 260 45.48 14.34 -40.88
C GLN A 260 45.59 13.83 -39.43
N GLN A 261 44.73 12.97 -38.85
CA GLN A 261 43.84 11.89 -39.33
C GLN A 261 44.50 10.50 -39.33
N GLY A 262 43.80 9.54 -38.72
CA GLY A 262 44.17 8.11 -38.66
C GLY A 262 44.47 7.63 -37.22
N HIS A 263 43.95 6.56 -36.62
CA HIS A 263 42.80 5.63 -36.80
C HIS A 263 43.25 4.28 -36.19
N ASP A 264 42.63 3.94 -35.06
CA ASP A 264 42.30 2.61 -34.51
C ASP A 264 43.28 1.44 -34.25
N GLU A 265 42.84 0.67 -33.25
CA GLU A 265 43.08 -0.75 -32.92
C GLU A 265 44.49 -1.32 -32.72
N THR A 266 44.76 -1.78 -31.50
CA THR A 266 44.57 -3.21 -31.16
C THR A 266 44.71 -3.45 -29.64
N GLY A 267 43.96 -4.42 -29.11
CA GLY A 267 43.83 -4.62 -27.66
C GLY A 267 44.95 -5.45 -27.00
N ARG A 268 45.02 -5.37 -25.67
CA ARG A 268 45.73 -6.33 -24.79
C ARG A 268 45.09 -6.41 -23.40
N SER A 269 44.26 -7.43 -23.21
CA SER A 269 44.14 -8.20 -21.97
C SER A 269 45.02 -9.47 -22.13
N PRO A 270 45.39 -10.26 -21.09
CA PRO A 270 44.74 -10.38 -19.78
C PRO A 270 45.69 -10.44 -18.56
N ALA A 271 45.11 -10.34 -17.35
CA ALA A 271 45.38 -11.19 -16.18
C ALA A 271 44.60 -10.65 -14.97
N GLY A 272 43.75 -11.46 -14.35
CA GLY A 272 43.19 -11.15 -13.03
C GLY A 272 44.03 -11.77 -11.92
N LEU A 273 43.81 -11.35 -10.66
CA LEU A 273 43.51 -12.24 -9.52
C LEU A 273 43.17 -11.43 -8.24
N HIS A 274 41.94 -11.62 -7.77
CA HIS A 274 41.42 -11.65 -6.39
C HIS A 274 41.95 -10.79 -5.23
N ALA A 275 40.96 -10.24 -4.48
CA ALA A 275 40.93 -9.94 -3.03
C ALA A 275 41.80 -8.75 -2.54
N GLU A 276 41.43 -8.00 -1.48
CA GLU A 276 40.44 -8.22 -0.42
C GLU A 276 39.85 -6.88 0.12
N ARG A 277 38.61 -6.94 0.64
CA ARG A 277 38.14 -6.35 1.93
C ARG A 277 37.70 -4.87 2.09
N LEU A 278 36.37 -4.72 2.25
CA LEU A 278 35.61 -3.82 3.16
C LEU A 278 35.95 -2.31 3.25
N THR A 279 35.01 -1.44 2.84
CA THR A 279 34.09 -0.66 3.71
C THR A 279 33.50 0.55 2.98
N ALA A 280 32.17 0.62 2.82
CA ALA A 280 31.41 1.87 2.68
C ALA A 280 29.89 1.59 2.77
N ALA A 281 29.18 2.43 3.52
CA ALA A 281 27.76 2.31 3.83
C ALA A 281 26.84 2.34 2.59
N GLY A 282 25.99 1.32 2.45
CA GLY A 282 24.77 1.39 1.63
C GLY A 282 23.59 1.83 2.49
N ALA A 283 22.91 2.91 2.11
CA ALA A 283 21.71 3.40 2.81
C ALA A 283 20.50 2.50 2.54
N ALA A 284 19.64 2.32 3.56
CA ALA A 284 18.61 1.28 3.58
C ALA A 284 17.18 1.78 3.40
N SER A 285 16.36 0.94 2.77
CA SER A 285 14.91 0.79 2.95
C SER A 285 14.54 -0.61 2.44
N PRO A 286 13.61 -1.35 3.10
CA PRO A 286 12.26 -0.86 3.34
C PRO A 286 11.61 -1.13 4.72
N LEU A 287 10.78 -0.18 5.13
CA LEU A 287 9.39 -0.34 5.57
C LEU A 287 8.98 -1.41 6.63
N ARG A 288 9.01 -0.97 7.91
CA ARG A 288 7.86 -0.82 8.86
C ARG A 288 7.14 -2.06 9.47
N GLN A 289 6.68 -1.84 10.72
CA GLN A 289 5.90 -2.69 11.65
C GLN A 289 6.75 -3.72 12.42
N VAL A 290 6.55 -3.99 13.72
CA VAL A 290 5.42 -3.72 14.64
C VAL A 290 5.90 -3.04 15.95
N THR A 291 5.04 -2.27 16.61
CA THR A 291 5.27 -1.66 17.93
C THR A 291 5.27 -2.68 19.07
N MET A 292 6.33 -2.69 19.89
CA MET A 292 6.33 -3.38 21.18
C MET A 292 5.77 -2.48 22.28
N ALA A 293 4.87 -3.04 23.09
CA ALA A 293 4.46 -2.50 24.37
C ALA A 293 4.41 -3.68 25.36
N GLU A 294 5.52 -3.92 26.05
CA GLU A 294 5.59 -4.85 27.18
C GLU A 294 5.29 -4.06 28.45
N ASP A 295 4.22 -4.42 29.17
CA ASP A 295 4.33 -4.75 30.59
C ASP A 295 3.10 -5.53 31.10
N ASP A 296 3.24 -6.12 32.29
CA ASP A 296 2.17 -6.75 33.10
C ASP A 296 1.41 -7.97 32.52
N LYS A 297 1.99 -9.16 32.68
CA LYS A 297 1.59 -10.13 33.74
C LYS A 297 2.24 -11.52 33.60
N LYS A 298 2.97 -11.93 34.65
CA LYS A 298 3.20 -13.34 34.99
C LYS A 298 2.64 -13.61 36.39
N GLN A 299 1.72 -14.58 36.51
CA GLN A 299 1.79 -15.69 37.48
C GLN A 299 0.47 -16.46 37.57
N LEU A 300 0.58 -17.80 37.66
CA LEU A 300 -0.41 -18.78 38.15
C LEU A 300 -1.68 -18.96 37.27
N SER A 301 -2.18 -20.17 37.01
CA SER A 301 -1.71 -21.52 37.39
C SER A 301 -2.40 -22.62 36.57
N GLU A 302 -1.63 -23.65 36.22
CA GLU A 302 -2.02 -25.07 36.19
C GLU A 302 -2.99 -25.68 35.15
N GLN A 303 -2.60 -26.90 34.74
CA GLN A 303 -3.41 -28.02 34.24
C GLN A 303 -4.04 -27.89 32.84
N ASP A 304 -3.24 -28.22 31.82
CA ASP A 304 -3.72 -28.75 30.54
C ASP A 304 -3.52 -30.28 30.55
N ALA A 305 -4.54 -31.04 30.13
CA ALA A 305 -4.59 -32.49 30.30
C ALA A 305 -3.91 -33.25 29.15
N THR A 306 -3.17 -34.31 29.47
CA THR A 306 -2.55 -35.21 28.50
C THR A 306 -3.60 -35.99 27.71
N MET A 307 -3.70 -35.73 26.40
CA MET A 307 -4.43 -36.58 25.46
C MET A 307 -3.56 -37.78 25.09
N VAL A 308 -3.96 -38.98 25.52
CA VAL A 308 -3.35 -40.25 25.09
C VAL A 308 -4.10 -40.73 23.85
N ASP A 309 -3.33 -41.06 22.81
CA ASP A 309 -3.82 -41.64 21.56
C ASP A 309 -3.76 -43.17 21.64
N GLU A 310 -4.92 -43.83 21.63
CA GLU A 310 -5.06 -45.29 21.52
C GLU A 310 -6.13 -45.63 20.49
N GLY A 311 -5.83 -46.51 19.53
CA GLY A 311 -6.88 -47.16 18.72
C GLY A 311 -6.56 -47.47 17.25
N GLU A 312 -5.39 -48.03 16.92
CA GLU A 312 -5.22 -48.70 15.63
C GLU A 312 -6.12 -49.95 15.59
N VAL A 313 -7.15 -49.95 14.73
CA VAL A 313 -7.97 -51.14 14.44
C VAL A 313 -7.67 -51.59 13.02
N THR A 314 -6.88 -52.66 12.91
CA THR A 314 -6.78 -53.50 11.71
C THR A 314 -7.93 -54.51 11.72
N GLY A 315 -8.59 -54.74 10.58
CA GLY A 315 -9.85 -55.50 10.54
C GLY A 315 -10.46 -55.58 9.14
N ASP A 316 -9.81 -56.39 8.32
CA ASP A 316 -9.93 -56.63 6.88
C ASP A 316 -11.33 -57.02 6.32
N GLU A 317 -11.38 -57.07 4.98
CA GLU A 317 -12.30 -57.82 4.09
C GLU A 317 -13.75 -57.33 3.79
N ASN A 318 -13.90 -56.94 2.51
CA ASN A 318 -14.93 -57.38 1.56
C ASN A 318 -16.28 -56.61 1.44
N ALA A 319 -16.35 -55.71 0.46
CA ALA A 319 -17.55 -55.47 -0.36
C ALA A 319 -17.16 -54.89 -1.74
N GLU A 320 -17.36 -55.68 -2.80
CA GLU A 320 -17.13 -55.28 -4.19
C GLU A 320 -18.20 -54.27 -4.67
N ASN A 321 -17.78 -53.20 -5.35
CA ASN A 321 -18.57 -52.59 -6.45
C ASN A 321 -17.74 -51.54 -7.23
N PRO A 322 -17.14 -51.91 -8.36
CA PRO A 322 -16.69 -50.99 -9.40
C PRO A 322 -17.69 -50.97 -10.56
N ASP A 323 -18.33 -49.82 -10.80
CA ASP A 323 -18.79 -49.37 -12.13
C ASP A 323 -19.58 -48.05 -11.99
N ASP A 324 -19.03 -46.96 -12.52
CA ASP A 324 -19.76 -45.96 -13.32
C ASP A 324 -18.75 -44.95 -13.90
N LEU A 325 -18.44 -45.12 -15.18
CA LEU A 325 -17.66 -44.19 -16.02
C LEU A 325 -18.47 -43.90 -17.30
N GLU A 326 -19.10 -42.73 -17.39
CA GLU A 326 -19.52 -42.06 -18.64
C GLU A 326 -19.83 -40.60 -18.25
N GLU A 327 -19.19 -39.55 -18.78
CA GLU A 327 -19.07 -39.12 -20.19
C GLU A 327 -20.45 -38.81 -20.81
N GLY A 328 -20.67 -37.55 -21.21
CA GLY A 328 -21.98 -37.10 -21.73
C GLY A 328 -22.27 -35.61 -21.52
N GLU A 329 -21.61 -34.75 -22.31
CA GLU A 329 -22.03 -33.35 -22.49
C GLU A 329 -23.13 -33.30 -23.55
N GLU A 330 -24.35 -32.84 -23.23
CA GLU A 330 -25.32 -32.44 -24.25
C GLU A 330 -26.27 -31.33 -23.76
N VAL A 331 -26.35 -30.25 -24.54
CA VAL A 331 -27.19 -29.06 -24.30
C VAL A 331 -28.33 -29.04 -25.31
N PRO A 332 -29.62 -28.97 -24.90
CA PRO A 332 -30.72 -28.74 -25.82
C PRO A 332 -31.06 -27.26 -25.97
N ASP A 333 -31.27 -26.87 -27.23
CA ASP A 333 -31.59 -25.55 -27.75
C ASP A 333 -32.53 -24.66 -26.91
N ARG A 334 -32.10 -23.41 -26.73
CA ARG A 334 -32.98 -22.28 -26.47
C ARG A 334 -33.43 -21.68 -27.80
N MET A 335 -34.64 -22.04 -28.24
CA MET A 335 -35.27 -21.39 -29.40
C MET A 335 -35.62 -19.92 -29.09
N ASP A 336 -34.88 -18.98 -29.69
CA ASP A 336 -35.29 -17.58 -29.79
C ASP A 336 -35.87 -17.30 -31.19
N ILE A 337 -37.19 -17.03 -31.22
CA ILE A 337 -37.87 -15.97 -31.97
C ILE A 337 -37.59 -15.84 -33.50
N THR A 338 -38.62 -16.09 -34.31
CA THR A 338 -39.22 -15.05 -35.20
C THR A 338 -40.64 -15.40 -35.64
#